data_AF-A0A9W8DLA4-F1
#
_entry.id   AF-A0A9W8DLA4-F1
#
_cell.length_a   1.000
_cell.length_b   1.000
_cell.length_c   1.000
_cell.angle_alpha   90.00
_cell.angle_beta   90.00
_cell.angle_gamma   90.00
#
_symmetry.space_group_name_H-M   'P 1'
#
loop_
_entity.id
_entity.type
_entity.pdbx_description
1 polymer ?
#
loop_
_entity_poly.entity_id
_entity_poly.type
_entity_poly.pdbx_seq_one_letter_code
_entity_poly.pdbx_strand_id
1 'polypeptide(L)'
;MSPAGLEDFRLTGSRPVSIAIPERSNGSFRSTNNTTTATPPPTTATATNEMVFSSASTSSSSSSSSNNSMYCKDTKIEVQEEYDSSTENNDDTNNNPANSREPGSLKSLIYWIYYRATSTASPSPTNTNDYHPVIEFAPDRMFNTPSETLKALAVLGRELVVNQSPVSTLLGGIQGGILLSLGGMLALTCGGGFFDLPKASEGEEGGGGHQPLPIASRIAMGAVFPVGLIMLVSFGAQLFTGNVMNMLVAVFTRQISPINLIGNWGLVFVGNFLGSLIVAYFLGYLSKLHTVDPYLSFILTLTQEKVALEWTAQLWRGIGCNILVCLALILNATARDFGSKMLGMWFPVFAFVVMGYEHCVADMMFVPYGMMLGAKITVGEFLWNNLVPSTLGDILGGGLLVALIMWLLNRK
;
A
#
# COMPACT_ATOMS: atom_id res chain seq x y z
N MET A 1 42.06 -50.28 -3.87
CA MET A 1 42.08 -50.58 -2.42
C MET A 1 41.12 -49.63 -1.73
N SER A 2 40.02 -50.17 -1.19
CA SER A 2 39.13 -49.53 -0.21
C SER A 2 39.74 -49.67 1.19
N PRO A 3 39.40 -48.81 2.18
CA PRO A 3 38.42 -49.22 3.22
C PRO A 3 37.49 -48.05 3.64
N ALA A 4 36.20 -48.24 3.91
CA ALA A 4 35.53 -48.94 5.02
C ALA A 4 35.65 -48.24 6.40
N GLY A 5 34.50 -47.96 7.04
CA GLY A 5 34.42 -47.52 8.45
C GLY A 5 33.14 -46.77 8.82
N LEU A 6 32.02 -47.48 8.91
CA LEU A 6 30.72 -47.01 9.41
C LEU A 6 30.36 -47.89 10.62
N GLU A 7 30.24 -47.30 11.80
CA GLU A 7 29.63 -47.83 13.04
C GLU A 7 29.36 -46.61 13.94
N ASP A 8 28.39 -46.52 14.85
CA ASP A 8 27.08 -47.13 15.04
C ASP A 8 26.49 -46.29 16.20
N PHE A 9 25.27 -45.74 16.08
CA PHE A 9 24.52 -45.31 17.26
C PHE A 9 23.01 -45.49 17.04
N ARG A 10 22.54 -46.68 17.43
CA ARG A 10 21.12 -47.00 17.61
C ARG A 10 20.63 -46.46 18.95
N LEU A 11 19.50 -45.75 18.93
CA LEU A 11 18.58 -45.69 20.05
C LEU A 11 17.19 -46.13 19.58
N THR A 12 16.73 -47.20 20.21
CA THR A 12 15.46 -47.90 20.01
C THR A 12 14.31 -47.20 20.76
N GLY A 13 13.17 -47.07 20.07
CA GLY A 13 11.83 -47.26 20.65
C GLY A 13 11.10 -46.04 21.23
N SER A 14 10.07 -45.55 20.52
CA SER A 14 8.65 -45.64 20.95
C SER A 14 7.67 -44.86 20.03
N ARG A 15 6.94 -45.64 19.21
CA ARG A 15 5.55 -45.50 18.67
C ARG A 15 5.12 -44.24 17.87
N PRO A 16 4.60 -44.41 16.63
CA PRO A 16 3.80 -43.41 15.93
C PRO A 16 2.31 -43.49 16.30
N VAL A 17 1.64 -42.33 16.42
CA VAL A 17 0.18 -42.23 16.55
C VAL A 17 -0.42 -42.05 15.15
N SER A 18 -1.12 -43.08 14.67
CA SER A 18 -1.99 -43.03 13.49
C SER A 18 -3.36 -42.47 13.89
N ILE A 19 -3.84 -41.45 13.17
CA ILE A 19 -5.23 -41.02 13.23
C ILE A 19 -5.97 -41.68 12.07
N ALA A 20 -6.88 -42.58 12.41
CA ALA A 20 -7.73 -43.31 11.48
C ALA A 20 -9.01 -42.51 11.16
N ILE A 21 -9.34 -42.45 9.87
CA ILE A 21 -10.62 -42.00 9.32
C ILE A 21 -11.61 -43.17 9.44
N PRO A 22 -12.85 -42.99 9.94
CA PRO A 22 -13.85 -44.05 9.90
C PRO A 22 -14.60 -44.03 8.56
N GLU A 23 -14.38 -45.05 7.73
CA GLU A 23 -15.34 -45.47 6.70
C GLU A 23 -16.44 -46.33 7.36
N ARG A 24 -17.70 -46.08 6.96
CA ARG A 24 -18.81 -47.00 7.19
C ARG A 24 -19.40 -47.42 5.83
N SER A 25 -19.34 -48.73 5.63
CA SER A 25 -19.81 -49.54 4.51
C SER A 25 -21.32 -49.50 4.25
N ASN A 26 -21.76 -49.57 2.99
CA ASN A 26 -22.27 -50.79 2.32
C ASN A 26 -23.17 -50.52 1.10
N GLY A 27 -23.02 -51.36 0.07
CA GLY A 27 -24.05 -51.67 -0.93
C GLY A 27 -23.64 -51.41 -2.39
N SER A 28 -22.88 -52.33 -3.02
CA SER A 28 -23.32 -53.24 -4.12
C SER A 28 -23.80 -52.50 -5.38
N PHE A 29 -23.29 -52.73 -6.61
CA PHE A 29 -23.28 -54.00 -7.33
C PHE A 29 -22.44 -53.90 -8.63
N ARG A 30 -21.97 -55.07 -9.09
CA ARG A 30 -21.24 -55.45 -10.33
C ARG A 30 -21.74 -54.77 -11.63
N SER A 31 -20.86 -54.30 -12.52
CA SER A 31 -20.13 -55.00 -13.63
C SER A 31 -20.95 -55.16 -14.91
N THR A 32 -20.49 -54.56 -16.03
CA THR A 32 -19.84 -55.23 -17.18
C THR A 32 -19.78 -54.33 -18.42
N ASN A 33 -18.55 -54.11 -18.91
CA ASN A 33 -18.02 -54.25 -20.28
C ASN A 33 -18.73 -53.68 -21.54
N ASN A 34 -17.84 -53.10 -22.39
CA ASN A 34 -17.71 -53.28 -23.85
C ASN A 34 -18.67 -52.52 -24.79
N THR A 35 -18.32 -51.96 -25.96
CA THR A 35 -17.07 -51.65 -26.71
C THR A 35 -17.53 -50.80 -27.94
N THR A 36 -16.63 -49.98 -28.53
CA THR A 36 -16.56 -49.60 -29.99
C THR A 36 -17.75 -48.81 -30.61
N THR A 37 -17.64 -47.85 -31.55
CA THR A 37 -16.64 -47.48 -32.57
C THR A 37 -17.10 -46.20 -33.32
N ALA A 38 -16.13 -45.50 -33.93
CA ALA A 38 -16.17 -44.79 -35.23
C ALA A 38 -16.80 -43.37 -35.38
N THR A 39 -15.94 -42.47 -35.86
CA THR A 39 -16.15 -41.17 -36.55
C THR A 39 -16.16 -41.36 -38.10
N PRO A 40 -16.31 -40.36 -39.03
CA PRO A 40 -16.52 -38.89 -38.99
C PRO A 40 -17.61 -38.37 -40.03
N PRO A 41 -17.49 -37.21 -40.75
CA PRO A 41 -18.31 -35.97 -40.68
C PRO A 41 -19.13 -35.71 -42.02
N PRO A 42 -19.71 -34.53 -42.45
CA PRO A 42 -19.15 -33.15 -42.47
C PRO A 42 -20.13 -31.92 -42.35
N THR A 43 -19.51 -30.71 -42.35
CA THR A 43 -19.92 -29.42 -42.98
C THR A 43 -20.95 -28.43 -42.39
N THR A 44 -20.40 -27.26 -42.03
CA THR A 44 -20.82 -25.85 -42.25
C THR A 44 -22.10 -25.25 -41.65
N ALA A 45 -21.86 -24.29 -40.74
CA ALA A 45 -22.17 -22.86 -40.86
C ALA A 45 -23.26 -22.23 -39.94
N THR A 46 -22.80 -21.13 -39.33
CA THR A 46 -23.52 -19.89 -38.97
C THR A 46 -24.10 -19.75 -37.57
N ALA A 47 -23.77 -18.60 -36.99
CA ALA A 47 -24.07 -18.09 -35.66
C ALA A 47 -25.56 -17.80 -35.43
N THR A 48 -26.02 -17.91 -34.18
CA THR A 48 -26.52 -16.80 -33.32
C THR A 48 -27.42 -17.33 -32.19
N ASN A 49 -27.16 -16.81 -30.99
CA ASN A 49 -28.07 -16.48 -29.90
C ASN A 49 -29.12 -17.45 -29.32
N GLU A 50 -29.02 -17.53 -27.98
CA GLU A 50 -30.08 -17.59 -26.96
C GLU A 50 -30.93 -18.85 -26.75
N MET A 51 -30.82 -19.38 -25.52
CA MET A 51 -31.89 -20.02 -24.75
C MET A 51 -31.69 -19.57 -23.29
N VAL A 52 -32.50 -18.66 -22.74
CA VAL A 52 -33.89 -18.81 -22.25
C VAL A 52 -34.00 -19.80 -21.08
N PHE A 53 -34.41 -19.30 -19.91
CA PHE A 53 -35.56 -19.75 -19.11
C PHE A 53 -35.86 -18.62 -18.09
N SER A 54 -36.89 -17.77 -18.33
CA SER A 54 -38.32 -17.99 -18.03
C SER A 54 -38.54 -18.30 -16.54
N SER A 55 -38.84 -17.30 -15.72
CA SER A 55 -40.13 -16.63 -15.47
C SER A 55 -40.95 -17.31 -14.37
N ALA A 56 -41.26 -16.53 -13.33
CA ALA A 56 -42.53 -16.57 -12.61
C ALA A 56 -42.65 -15.26 -11.82
N SER A 57 -43.39 -14.33 -12.40
CA SER A 57 -43.93 -13.14 -11.72
C SER A 57 -45.18 -13.54 -10.93
N THR A 58 -45.44 -12.84 -9.82
CA THR A 58 -46.81 -12.41 -9.51
C THR A 58 -46.77 -11.17 -8.63
N SER A 59 -47.60 -10.22 -9.04
CA SER A 59 -47.76 -8.84 -8.61
C SER A 59 -48.64 -8.69 -7.37
N SER A 60 -48.46 -7.61 -6.59
CA SER A 60 -49.55 -6.66 -6.29
C SER A 60 -49.07 -5.38 -5.58
N SER A 61 -49.60 -4.26 -6.10
CA SER A 61 -49.85 -2.92 -5.54
C SER A 61 -50.15 -2.87 -4.03
N SER A 62 -49.99 -1.80 -3.23
CA SER A 62 -49.91 -0.34 -3.41
C SER A 62 -49.69 0.33 -2.03
N SER A 63 -49.07 1.51 -2.03
CA SER A 63 -49.27 2.67 -1.12
C SER A 63 -49.35 2.49 0.40
N SER A 64 -48.43 3.11 1.15
CA SER A 64 -48.69 4.28 2.02
C SER A 64 -47.53 4.57 2.99
N SER A 65 -47.37 5.86 3.28
CA SER A 65 -46.40 6.50 4.17
C SER A 65 -46.44 5.96 5.60
N SER A 66 -45.27 5.71 6.19
CA SER A 66 -45.07 5.97 7.62
C SER A 66 -43.58 6.03 7.98
N ASN A 67 -43.23 7.13 8.66
CA ASN A 67 -41.97 7.41 9.34
C ASN A 67 -41.42 6.20 10.09
N ASN A 68 -40.10 5.99 10.02
CA ASN A 68 -39.32 5.54 11.16
C ASN A 68 -37.84 5.91 10.97
N SER A 69 -37.43 6.99 11.65
CA SER A 69 -36.04 7.29 11.93
C SER A 69 -35.50 6.20 12.85
N MET A 70 -34.52 5.44 12.38
CA MET A 70 -33.78 4.51 13.23
C MET A 70 -32.76 5.32 14.03
N TYR A 71 -33.15 5.69 15.25
CA TYR A 71 -32.27 6.21 16.30
C TYR A 71 -31.19 5.14 16.58
N CYS A 72 -29.93 5.43 16.24
CA CYS A 72 -28.80 4.73 16.87
C CYS A 72 -28.69 5.26 18.31
N LYS A 73 -28.98 4.40 19.29
CA LYS A 73 -28.69 4.68 20.70
C LYS A 73 -27.19 4.62 20.91
N ASP A 74 -26.59 5.77 21.19
CA ASP A 74 -25.26 5.87 21.78
C ASP A 74 -25.23 5.09 23.10
N THR A 75 -24.46 4.00 23.12
CA THR A 75 -24.17 3.28 24.36
C THR A 75 -22.98 3.97 25.01
N LYS A 76 -23.24 4.91 25.93
CA LYS A 76 -22.24 5.45 26.85
C LYS A 76 -21.84 4.35 27.83
N ILE A 77 -20.58 3.96 27.79
CA ILE A 77 -19.94 3.23 28.88
C ILE A 77 -19.47 4.29 29.88
N GLU A 78 -20.23 4.51 30.95
CA GLU A 78 -19.79 5.28 32.11
C GLU A 78 -18.91 4.39 32.98
N VAL A 79 -17.62 4.75 33.09
CA VAL A 79 -16.73 4.25 34.13
C VAL A 79 -16.98 5.14 35.35
N GLN A 80 -17.63 4.59 36.38
CA GLN A 80 -17.68 5.21 37.71
C GLN A 80 -16.28 5.11 38.33
N GLU A 81 -15.60 6.24 38.51
CA GLU A 81 -14.52 6.35 39.49
C GLU A 81 -15.13 6.79 40.82
N GLU A 82 -14.91 5.95 41.83
CA GLU A 82 -15.28 6.12 43.22
C GLU A 82 -14.41 7.25 43.82
N TYR A 83 -15.04 8.37 44.17
CA TYR A 83 -14.35 9.52 44.78
C TYR A 83 -14.43 9.39 46.30
N ASP A 84 -13.32 8.99 46.90
CA ASP A 84 -13.18 8.91 48.35
C ASP A 84 -12.96 10.32 48.91
N SER A 85 -13.91 10.76 49.73
CA SER A 85 -13.91 12.08 50.37
C SER A 85 -12.97 12.10 51.57
N SER A 86 -11.91 12.91 51.51
CA SER A 86 -11.31 13.48 52.72
C SER A 86 -10.84 14.91 52.46
N THR A 87 -11.43 15.80 53.24
CA THR A 87 -11.19 17.24 53.40
C THR A 87 -9.79 17.55 53.89
N GLU A 88 -9.13 18.54 53.28
CA GLU A 88 -8.33 19.53 54.03
C GLU A 88 -8.17 20.83 53.23
N ASN A 89 -8.53 21.94 53.87
CA ASN A 89 -8.35 23.32 53.40
C ASN A 89 -6.87 23.73 53.56
N ASN A 90 -6.34 24.53 52.62
CA ASN A 90 -5.76 25.86 52.89
C ASN A 90 -5.03 26.44 51.67
N ASP A 91 -5.37 27.71 51.41
CA ASP A 91 -4.57 28.86 50.99
C ASP A 91 -3.64 28.82 49.76
N ASP A 92 -3.96 29.74 48.84
CA ASP A 92 -3.09 30.66 48.09
C ASP A 92 -1.60 30.32 48.02
N THR A 93 -1.10 30.08 46.80
CA THR A 93 -0.05 30.94 46.21
C THR A 93 0.23 30.57 44.74
N ASN A 94 0.16 31.62 43.95
CA ASN A 94 0.71 31.82 42.62
C ASN A 94 2.09 31.16 42.46
N ASN A 95 2.23 30.13 41.60
CA ASN A 95 3.52 29.73 41.06
C ASN A 95 3.39 28.98 39.72
N ASN A 96 3.88 29.66 38.70
CA ASN A 96 4.15 29.19 37.35
C ASN A 96 5.29 28.15 37.35
N PRO A 97 5.15 26.97 36.70
CA PRO A 97 6.29 26.14 36.39
C PRO A 97 6.43 25.98 34.87
N ALA A 98 6.99 26.99 34.22
CA ALA A 98 7.91 26.73 33.11
C ALA A 98 9.24 26.24 33.70
N ASN A 99 9.85 25.25 33.06
CA ASN A 99 11.09 24.54 33.43
C ASN A 99 10.99 23.43 34.48
N SER A 100 10.67 22.22 34.01
CA SER A 100 11.55 21.04 34.13
C SER A 100 10.81 19.79 33.65
N ARG A 101 11.40 19.03 32.71
CA ARG A 101 11.47 17.56 32.72
C ARG A 101 12.06 17.02 31.43
N GLU A 102 13.11 16.21 31.61
CA GLU A 102 13.79 15.40 30.62
C GLU A 102 12.85 14.41 29.91
N PRO A 103 13.13 13.99 28.65
CA PRO A 103 12.34 12.99 27.95
C PRO A 103 12.88 11.58 28.26
N GLY A 104 12.37 10.94 29.31
CA GLY A 104 12.87 9.63 29.76
C GLY A 104 11.83 8.52 29.95
N SER A 105 10.54 8.76 29.69
CA SER A 105 9.49 7.78 30.01
C SER A 105 8.79 7.25 28.78
N LEU A 106 8.62 5.92 28.71
CA LEU A 106 7.77 5.22 27.74
C LEU A 106 6.36 5.82 27.70
N LYS A 107 5.86 6.35 28.82
CA LYS A 107 4.57 7.04 28.88
C LYS A 107 4.60 8.37 28.11
N SER A 108 5.70 9.12 28.16
CA SER A 108 5.86 10.37 27.39
C SER A 108 5.94 10.09 25.89
N LEU A 109 6.57 8.99 25.49
CA LEU A 109 6.60 8.54 24.10
C LEU A 109 5.21 8.08 23.62
N ILE A 110 4.49 7.30 24.42
CA ILE A 110 3.12 6.87 24.11
C ILE A 110 2.18 8.07 24.06
N TYR A 111 2.31 9.02 24.99
CA TYR A 111 1.50 10.24 25.00
C TYR A 111 1.81 11.15 23.81
N TRP A 112 3.08 11.22 23.40
CA TRP A 112 3.49 11.94 22.20
C TRP A 112 3.00 11.27 20.91
N ILE A 113 3.08 9.94 20.81
CA ILE A 113 2.54 9.15 19.68
C ILE A 113 1.01 9.33 19.62
N TYR A 114 0.32 9.21 20.76
CA TYR A 114 -1.13 9.41 20.87
C TYR A 114 -1.52 10.83 20.46
N TYR A 115 -0.87 11.85 21.03
CA TYR A 115 -1.14 13.26 20.72
C TYR A 115 -0.91 13.59 19.23
N ARG A 116 0.16 13.05 18.62
CA ARG A 116 0.47 13.26 17.21
C ARG A 116 -0.46 12.50 16.26
N ALA A 117 -1.03 11.38 16.71
CA ALA A 117 -2.05 10.64 15.96
C ALA A 117 -3.45 11.31 16.02
N THR A 118 -3.73 12.11 17.06
CA THR A 118 -5.05 12.73 17.28
C THR A 118 -5.11 14.23 17.04
N SER A 119 -3.98 14.93 16.86
CA SER A 119 -3.95 16.38 16.68
C SER A 119 -4.33 16.80 15.25
N THR A 120 -5.64 16.73 14.95
CA THR A 120 -6.30 17.57 13.95
C THR A 120 -7.34 18.52 14.57
N ALA A 121 -7.30 18.72 15.90
CA ALA A 121 -8.19 19.64 16.57
C ALA A 121 -7.63 21.07 16.55
N SER A 122 -8.33 21.96 15.84
CA SER A 122 -8.12 23.41 15.88
C SER A 122 -8.25 23.93 17.32
N PRO A 123 -7.43 24.90 17.77
CA PRO A 123 -7.67 25.60 19.01
C PRO A 123 -8.99 26.39 18.92
N SER A 124 -9.79 26.41 20.01
CA SER A 124 -10.99 27.24 20.14
C SER A 124 -10.63 28.73 20.10
N PRO A 125 -11.47 29.60 19.53
CA PRO A 125 -11.14 31.02 19.37
C PRO A 125 -11.33 31.76 20.70
N THR A 126 -10.25 32.34 21.22
CA THR A 126 -10.32 33.49 22.12
C THR A 126 -10.71 34.72 21.30
N ASN A 127 -11.67 35.45 21.84
CA ASN A 127 -12.40 36.53 21.20
C ASN A 127 -11.50 37.78 21.00
N THR A 128 -10.96 38.00 19.80
CA THR A 128 -10.38 39.28 19.37
C THR A 128 -10.80 39.58 17.94
N ASN A 129 -11.41 40.76 17.75
CA ASN A 129 -11.93 41.28 16.48
C ASN A 129 -10.82 41.59 15.46
N ASP A 130 -10.21 40.56 14.88
CA ASP A 130 -9.42 40.68 13.66
C ASP A 130 -10.14 39.99 12.51
N TYR A 131 -10.44 40.75 11.45
CA TYR A 131 -10.97 40.24 10.18
C TYR A 131 -9.90 39.38 9.49
N HIS A 132 -9.72 38.17 10.00
CA HIS A 132 -9.18 37.06 9.22
C HIS A 132 -10.35 36.40 8.49
N PRO A 133 -10.28 36.13 7.17
CA PRO A 133 -11.25 35.29 6.52
C PRO A 133 -11.14 33.89 7.12
N VAL A 134 -11.97 33.62 8.12
CA VAL A 134 -12.20 32.27 8.64
C VAL A 134 -12.76 31.48 7.46
N ILE A 135 -12.02 30.48 7.01
CA ILE A 135 -12.59 29.50 6.08
C ILE A 135 -13.65 28.77 6.90
N GLU A 136 -14.91 29.18 6.74
CA GLU A 136 -16.06 28.49 7.29
C GLU A 136 -16.18 27.17 6.55
N PHE A 137 -15.55 26.13 7.09
CA PHE A 137 -15.77 24.77 6.62
C PHE A 137 -17.26 24.47 6.85
N ALA A 138 -18.04 24.39 5.77
CA ALA A 138 -19.46 24.06 5.86
C ALA A 138 -19.63 22.79 6.73
N PRO A 139 -20.37 22.88 7.86
CA PRO A 139 -20.31 21.88 8.93
C PRO A 139 -20.84 20.48 8.56
N ASP A 140 -21.47 20.31 7.40
CA ASP A 140 -22.18 19.07 7.04
C ASP A 140 -21.47 18.18 6.00
N ARG A 141 -20.34 18.59 5.43
CA ARG A 141 -19.65 17.79 4.39
C ARG A 141 -18.60 16.86 5.00
N MET A 142 -18.69 15.56 4.70
CA MET A 142 -17.69 14.56 5.10
C MET A 142 -16.39 14.60 4.27
N PHE A 143 -16.29 15.53 3.32
CA PHE A 143 -15.15 15.66 2.42
C PHE A 143 -14.78 17.13 2.17
N ASN A 144 -13.51 17.36 1.85
CA ASN A 144 -12.98 18.65 1.48
C ASN A 144 -13.23 18.93 -0.01
N THR A 145 -13.59 20.17 -0.33
CA THR A 145 -13.69 20.65 -1.72
C THR A 145 -12.31 20.68 -2.38
N PRO A 146 -12.21 20.68 -3.73
CA PRO A 146 -10.92 20.72 -4.42
C PRO A 146 -9.98 21.85 -3.96
N SER A 147 -10.52 23.03 -3.64
CA SER A 147 -9.72 24.16 -3.15
C SER A 147 -9.25 23.98 -1.70
N GLU A 148 -10.06 23.36 -0.84
CA GLU A 148 -9.66 22.98 0.53
C GLU A 148 -8.60 21.88 0.49
N THR A 149 -8.76 20.88 -0.37
CA THR A 149 -7.77 19.82 -0.60
C THR A 149 -6.44 20.40 -1.08
N LEU A 150 -6.43 21.33 -2.04
CA LEU A 150 -5.20 22.00 -2.49
C LEU A 150 -4.49 22.70 -1.31
N LYS A 151 -5.24 23.44 -0.49
CA LYS A 151 -4.68 24.13 0.69
C LYS A 151 -4.09 23.12 1.68
N ALA A 152 -4.78 22.01 1.94
CA ALA A 152 -4.29 20.94 2.81
C ALA A 152 -2.98 20.34 2.29
N LEU A 153 -2.90 20.02 0.99
CA LEU A 153 -1.68 19.50 0.36
C LEU A 153 -0.51 20.50 0.42
N ALA A 154 -0.80 21.80 0.23
CA ALA A 154 0.21 22.85 0.34
C ALA A 154 0.78 22.96 1.77
N VAL A 155 -0.09 22.90 2.78
CA VAL A 155 0.33 22.87 4.19
C VAL A 155 1.16 21.63 4.47
N LEU A 156 0.69 20.44 4.07
CA LEU A 156 1.46 19.19 4.21
C LEU A 156 2.85 19.32 3.58
N GLY A 157 2.94 19.88 2.37
CA GLY A 157 4.21 20.14 1.68
C GLY A 157 5.16 21.07 2.45
N ARG A 158 4.61 22.12 3.08
CA ARG A 158 5.38 23.06 3.92
C ARG A 158 5.89 22.41 5.20
N GLU A 159 5.06 21.63 5.87
CA GLU A 159 5.38 20.96 7.14
C GLU A 159 6.52 19.93 6.99
N LEU A 160 6.72 19.37 5.79
CA LEU A 160 7.85 18.47 5.47
C LEU A 160 9.22 19.16 5.49
N VAL A 161 9.27 20.50 5.54
CA VAL A 161 10.50 21.29 5.55
C VAL A 161 10.64 22.11 6.82
N VAL A 162 9.63 22.93 7.13
CA VAL A 162 9.77 24.01 8.14
C VAL A 162 9.99 23.44 9.55
N ASN A 163 9.40 22.30 9.86
CA ASN A 163 9.43 21.69 11.19
C ASN A 163 10.27 20.41 11.25
N GLN A 164 11.18 20.21 10.30
CA GLN A 164 11.95 18.98 10.16
C GLN A 164 13.45 19.27 10.07
N SER A 165 14.25 18.65 10.94
CA SER A 165 15.70 18.62 10.78
C SER A 165 16.08 17.63 9.67
N PRO A 166 17.25 17.77 9.03
CA PRO A 166 17.72 16.81 8.02
C PRO A 166 17.74 15.36 8.51
N VAL A 167 18.06 15.15 9.79
CA VAL A 167 18.04 13.83 10.44
C VAL A 167 16.60 13.31 10.54
N SER A 168 15.65 14.13 10.97
CA SER A 168 14.24 13.75 11.05
C SER A 168 13.68 13.42 9.66
N THR A 169 14.03 14.20 8.64
CA THR A 169 13.67 13.94 7.24
C THR A 169 14.24 12.61 6.75
N LEU A 170 15.51 12.33 7.03
CA LEU A 170 16.14 11.07 6.65
C LEU A 170 15.48 9.88 7.37
N LEU A 171 15.25 9.98 8.68
CA LEU A 171 14.58 8.93 9.46
C LEU A 171 13.14 8.70 9.00
N GLY A 172 12.40 9.78 8.70
CA GLY A 172 11.07 9.69 8.10
C GLY A 172 11.09 9.03 6.72
N GLY A 173 12.13 9.27 5.93
CA GLY A 173 12.39 8.57 4.68
C GLY A 173 12.71 7.08 4.87
N ILE A 174 13.54 6.73 5.85
CA ILE A 174 13.83 5.32 6.19
C ILE A 174 12.55 4.61 6.60
N GLN A 175 11.76 5.23 7.47
CA GLN A 175 10.46 4.69 7.89
C GLN A 175 9.51 4.51 6.68
N GLY A 176 9.48 5.47 5.76
CA GLY A 176 8.68 5.37 4.54
C GLY A 176 9.10 4.21 3.63
N GLY A 177 10.41 4.05 3.43
CA GLY A 177 10.98 2.92 2.68
C GLY A 177 10.61 1.57 3.30
N ILE A 178 10.73 1.46 4.63
CA ILE A 178 10.34 0.24 5.37
C ILE A 178 8.85 -0.06 5.19
N LEU A 179 7.97 0.90 5.48
CA LEU A 179 6.52 0.68 5.46
C LEU A 179 6.00 0.34 4.07
N LEU A 180 6.47 1.02 3.03
CA LEU A 180 6.11 0.68 1.66
C LEU A 180 6.63 -0.71 1.27
N SER A 181 7.87 -1.04 1.66
CA SER A 181 8.48 -2.34 1.38
C SER A 181 7.82 -3.50 2.10
N LEU A 182 7.23 -3.30 3.28
CA LEU A 182 6.41 -4.32 3.93
C LEU A 182 5.17 -4.67 3.09
N GLY A 183 4.51 -3.67 2.51
CA GLY A 183 3.45 -3.87 1.53
C GLY A 183 3.95 -4.59 0.27
N GLY A 184 5.15 -4.24 -0.19
CA GLY A 184 5.82 -4.93 -1.30
C GLY A 184 6.12 -6.40 -1.00
N MET A 185 6.60 -6.74 0.20
CA MET A 185 6.88 -8.11 0.61
C MET A 185 5.61 -8.96 0.67
N LEU A 186 4.53 -8.39 1.19
CA LEU A 186 3.21 -9.03 1.14
C LEU A 186 2.76 -9.26 -0.30
N ALA A 187 2.95 -8.26 -1.18
CA ALA A 187 2.63 -8.39 -2.60
C ALA A 187 3.44 -9.48 -3.30
N LEU A 188 4.75 -9.61 -3.03
CA LEU A 188 5.56 -10.69 -3.60
C LEU A 188 5.06 -12.08 -3.16
N THR A 189 4.71 -12.23 -1.89
CA THR A 189 4.13 -13.48 -1.37
C THR A 189 2.81 -13.79 -2.06
N CYS A 190 1.87 -12.84 -2.11
CA CYS A 190 0.57 -13.08 -2.73
C CYS A 190 0.68 -13.30 -4.24
N GLY A 191 1.51 -12.52 -4.94
CA GLY A 191 1.73 -12.66 -6.39
C GLY A 191 2.39 -13.98 -6.77
N GLY A 192 3.43 -14.38 -6.05
CA GLY A 192 4.15 -15.63 -6.29
C GLY A 192 3.28 -16.87 -6.07
N GLY A 193 2.31 -16.82 -5.16
CA GLY A 193 1.36 -17.91 -4.95
C GLY A 193 0.48 -18.25 -6.15
N PHE A 194 0.37 -17.36 -7.15
CA PHE A 194 -0.39 -17.57 -8.39
C PHE A 194 0.49 -17.76 -9.62
N PHE A 195 1.82 -17.88 -9.46
CA PHE A 195 2.75 -17.88 -10.59
C PHE A 195 2.67 -19.13 -11.48
N ASP A 196 2.30 -20.28 -10.90
CA ASP A 196 2.15 -21.56 -11.63
C ASP A 196 0.86 -21.66 -12.45
N LEU A 197 0.01 -20.63 -12.43
CA LEU A 197 -1.21 -20.61 -13.24
C LEU A 197 -0.89 -20.41 -14.73
N PRO A 198 -1.73 -20.97 -15.65
CA PRO A 198 -1.54 -20.82 -17.08
C PRO A 198 -1.39 -19.36 -17.50
N LYS A 199 -0.34 -19.07 -18.27
CA LYS A 199 -0.04 -17.72 -18.76
C LYS A 199 -0.88 -17.43 -20.00
N ALA A 200 -1.39 -16.20 -20.10
CA ALA A 200 -2.19 -15.75 -21.24
C ALA A 200 -1.33 -15.46 -22.48
N SER A 201 -0.43 -16.37 -22.86
CA SER A 201 0.21 -16.48 -24.19
C SER A 201 1.24 -17.62 -24.18
N GLU A 202 0.79 -18.86 -24.34
CA GLU A 202 1.68 -19.96 -24.79
C GLU A 202 1.71 -19.98 -26.33
N GLY A 203 2.17 -18.89 -26.92
CA GLY A 203 2.32 -18.74 -28.37
C GLY A 203 3.74 -18.35 -28.72
N GLU A 204 4.46 -19.30 -29.32
CA GLU A 204 5.79 -19.20 -29.97
C GLU A 204 7.03 -19.18 -29.05
N GLU A 205 7.55 -20.41 -28.84
CA GLU A 205 8.98 -20.67 -28.62
C GLU A 205 9.78 -20.23 -29.85
N GLY A 206 10.09 -18.95 -29.96
CA GLY A 206 10.67 -18.42 -31.20
C GLY A 206 11.33 -17.05 -31.09
N GLY A 207 12.08 -16.80 -30.01
CA GLY A 207 12.98 -15.64 -29.93
C GLY A 207 13.02 -15.01 -28.55
N GLY A 208 14.08 -15.29 -27.77
CA GLY A 208 14.49 -14.52 -26.58
C GLY A 208 13.38 -13.98 -25.68
N GLY A 209 12.31 -14.76 -25.48
CA GLY A 209 10.99 -14.25 -25.11
C GLY A 209 10.84 -13.98 -23.63
N HIS A 210 10.65 -12.70 -23.30
CA HIS A 210 10.21 -12.25 -21.99
C HIS A 210 8.84 -12.85 -21.64
N GLN A 211 8.80 -13.76 -20.67
CA GLN A 211 7.55 -14.44 -20.27
C GLN A 211 6.74 -13.56 -19.33
N PRO A 212 5.58 -13.03 -19.74
CA PRO A 212 4.81 -12.11 -18.92
C PRO A 212 4.24 -12.80 -17.67
N LEU A 213 4.24 -12.10 -16.54
CA LEU A 213 3.58 -12.57 -15.32
C LEU A 213 2.08 -12.87 -15.53
N PRO A 214 1.53 -13.93 -14.93
CA PRO A 214 0.09 -14.19 -14.95
C PRO A 214 -0.70 -13.00 -14.41
N ILE A 215 -1.85 -12.70 -15.03
CA ILE A 215 -2.71 -11.59 -14.57
C ILE A 215 -3.20 -11.82 -13.13
N ALA A 216 -3.41 -13.08 -12.73
CA ALA A 216 -3.77 -13.44 -11.37
C ALA A 216 -2.71 -13.02 -10.35
N SER A 217 -1.41 -13.21 -10.66
CA SER A 217 -0.31 -12.72 -9.82
C SER A 217 -0.36 -11.20 -9.67
N ARG A 218 -0.58 -10.46 -10.76
CA ARG A 218 -0.68 -8.99 -10.73
C ARG A 218 -1.88 -8.50 -9.94
N ILE A 219 -3.04 -9.15 -10.07
CA ILE A 219 -4.25 -8.84 -9.29
C ILE A 219 -4.00 -9.11 -7.80
N ALA A 220 -3.41 -10.25 -7.47
CA ALA A 220 -3.11 -10.61 -6.08
C ALA A 220 -2.11 -9.64 -5.44
N MET A 221 -1.04 -9.27 -6.17
CA MET A 221 -0.11 -8.21 -5.74
C MET A 221 -0.84 -6.89 -5.53
N GLY A 222 -1.60 -6.44 -6.53
CA GLY A 222 -2.29 -5.16 -6.50
C GLY A 222 -3.30 -5.05 -5.37
N ALA A 223 -3.95 -6.15 -4.99
CA ALA A 223 -4.94 -6.16 -3.92
C ALA A 223 -4.33 -5.88 -2.54
N VAL A 224 -3.08 -6.30 -2.32
CA VAL A 224 -2.42 -6.22 -1.00
C VAL A 224 -1.32 -5.17 -0.92
N PHE A 225 -0.73 -4.76 -2.05
CA PHE A 225 0.29 -3.72 -2.10
C PHE A 225 -0.14 -2.37 -1.47
N PRO A 226 -1.40 -1.90 -1.60
CA PRO A 226 -1.86 -0.65 -1.00
C PRO A 226 -1.71 -0.58 0.52
N VAL A 227 -1.64 -1.71 1.22
CA VAL A 227 -1.40 -1.76 2.67
C VAL A 227 -0.13 -0.98 3.04
N GLY A 228 0.92 -1.05 2.21
CA GLY A 228 2.16 -0.29 2.42
C GLY A 228 1.96 1.22 2.45
N LEU A 229 1.24 1.77 1.46
CA LEU A 229 0.95 3.21 1.40
C LEU A 229 0.00 3.63 2.54
N ILE A 230 -1.02 2.82 2.85
CA ILE A 230 -1.96 3.11 3.93
C ILE A 230 -1.22 3.20 5.28
N MET A 231 -0.34 2.24 5.58
CA MET A 231 0.48 2.29 6.79
C MET A 231 1.38 3.53 6.77
N LEU A 232 2.10 3.77 5.66
CA LEU A 232 3.02 4.90 5.50
C LEU A 232 2.35 6.24 5.84
N VAL A 233 1.19 6.50 5.24
CA VAL A 233 0.42 7.74 5.45
C VAL A 233 -0.12 7.81 6.88
N SER A 234 -0.58 6.70 7.44
CA SER A 234 -1.12 6.64 8.81
C SER A 234 -0.06 6.94 9.87
N PHE A 235 1.19 6.52 9.65
CA PHE A 235 2.32 6.78 10.54
C PHE A 235 3.01 8.13 10.27
N GLY A 236 2.58 8.90 9.26
CA GLY A 236 3.18 10.18 8.90
C GLY A 236 4.63 10.06 8.41
N ALA A 237 5.00 8.92 7.83
CA ALA A 237 6.32 8.71 7.25
C ALA A 237 6.48 9.45 5.92
N GLN A 238 7.72 9.65 5.46
CA GLN A 238 8.01 10.41 4.24
C GLN A 238 8.28 9.49 3.06
N LEU A 239 7.57 9.72 1.96
CA LEU A 239 7.74 9.00 0.70
C LEU A 239 8.10 9.98 -0.40
N PHE A 240 9.17 9.70 -1.15
CA PHE A 240 9.64 10.56 -2.22
C PHE A 240 8.52 10.89 -3.23
N THR A 241 7.85 9.87 -3.78
CA THR A 241 6.82 10.03 -4.80
C THR A 241 5.63 10.87 -4.33
N GLY A 242 5.22 10.73 -3.07
CA GLY A 242 4.19 11.55 -2.46
C GLY A 242 4.64 12.98 -2.14
N ASN A 243 5.89 13.14 -1.69
CA ASN A 243 6.49 14.45 -1.44
C ASN A 243 6.62 15.26 -2.73
N VAL A 244 6.79 14.61 -3.90
CA VAL A 244 6.84 15.31 -5.20
C VAL A 244 5.64 16.24 -5.38
N MET A 245 4.41 15.73 -5.27
CA MET A 245 3.20 16.55 -5.43
C MET A 245 3.04 17.57 -4.30
N ASN A 246 3.08 17.12 -3.04
CA ASN A 246 2.80 17.99 -1.88
C ASN A 246 3.74 19.19 -1.85
N MET A 247 5.04 18.96 -2.07
CA MET A 247 6.04 20.02 -2.04
C MET A 247 5.97 20.92 -3.27
N LEU A 248 5.65 20.40 -4.46
CA LEU A 248 5.46 21.26 -5.63
C LEU A 248 4.25 22.16 -5.50
N VAL A 249 3.15 21.68 -4.93
CA VAL A 249 2.02 22.54 -4.55
C VAL A 249 2.47 23.63 -3.55
N ALA A 250 3.29 23.28 -2.55
CA ALA A 250 3.84 24.26 -1.61
C ALA A 250 4.78 25.28 -2.28
N VAL A 251 5.56 24.89 -3.29
CA VAL A 251 6.38 25.81 -4.11
C VAL A 251 5.49 26.73 -4.96
N PHE A 252 4.49 26.19 -5.67
CA PHE A 252 3.59 26.97 -6.51
C PHE A 252 2.74 27.97 -5.71
N THR A 253 2.41 27.63 -4.47
CA THR A 253 1.74 28.52 -3.50
C THR A 253 2.71 29.40 -2.70
N ARG A 254 4.01 29.38 -3.03
CA ARG A 254 5.08 30.19 -2.41
C ARG A 254 5.26 29.98 -0.91
N GLN A 255 4.96 28.78 -0.40
CA GLN A 255 5.13 28.43 1.01
C GLN A 255 6.53 27.89 1.33
N ILE A 256 7.24 27.35 0.34
CA ILE A 256 8.63 26.87 0.48
C ILE A 256 9.46 27.29 -0.75
N SER A 257 10.78 27.34 -0.57
CA SER A 257 11.70 27.58 -1.69
C SER A 257 11.95 26.29 -2.50
N PRO A 258 12.25 26.39 -3.81
CA PRO A 258 12.65 25.24 -4.61
C PRO A 258 13.91 24.52 -4.10
N ILE A 259 14.81 25.25 -3.42
CA ILE A 259 16.03 24.67 -2.83
C ILE A 259 15.67 23.70 -1.68
N ASN A 260 14.72 24.09 -0.83
CA ASN A 260 14.23 23.24 0.24
C ASN A 260 13.59 21.96 -0.30
N LEU A 261 12.90 22.08 -1.44
CA LEU A 261 12.30 20.94 -2.14
C LEU A 261 13.36 19.94 -2.60
N ILE A 262 14.40 20.39 -3.30
CA ILE A 262 15.46 19.50 -3.80
C ILE A 262 16.20 18.84 -2.62
N GLY A 263 16.47 19.59 -1.56
CA GLY A 263 17.09 19.07 -0.34
C GLY A 263 16.27 17.98 0.35
N ASN A 264 14.97 18.19 0.52
CA ASN A 264 14.07 17.18 1.09
C ASN A 264 13.99 15.94 0.18
N TRP A 265 13.77 16.14 -1.12
CA TRP A 265 13.69 15.05 -2.09
C TRP A 265 14.93 14.16 -2.06
N GLY A 266 16.12 14.74 -2.03
CA GLY A 266 17.37 13.99 -1.94
C GLY A 266 17.46 13.14 -0.66
N LEU A 267 17.18 13.75 0.50
CA LEU A 267 17.24 13.04 1.79
C LEU A 267 16.20 11.92 1.90
N VAL A 268 14.96 12.19 1.48
CA VAL A 268 13.88 11.20 1.53
C VAL A 268 14.13 10.07 0.53
N PHE A 269 14.62 10.37 -0.67
CA PHE A 269 14.95 9.34 -1.67
C PHE A 269 16.04 8.38 -1.16
N VAL A 270 17.11 8.92 -0.55
CA VAL A 270 18.15 8.10 0.09
C VAL A 270 17.58 7.31 1.27
N GLY A 271 16.79 7.95 2.14
CA GLY A 271 16.14 7.29 3.26
C GLY A 271 15.23 6.15 2.81
N ASN A 272 14.39 6.39 1.80
CA ASN A 272 13.51 5.40 1.19
C ASN A 272 14.33 4.21 0.68
N PHE A 273 15.42 4.44 -0.04
CA PHE A 273 16.28 3.35 -0.51
C PHE A 273 16.89 2.54 0.64
N LEU A 274 17.43 3.20 1.67
CA LEU A 274 17.96 2.53 2.85
C LEU A 274 16.89 1.70 3.57
N GLY A 275 15.70 2.25 3.76
CA GLY A 275 14.57 1.54 4.36
C GLY A 275 14.15 0.31 3.56
N SER A 276 14.10 0.45 2.23
CA SER A 276 13.79 -0.66 1.32
C SER A 276 14.83 -1.76 1.37
N LEU A 277 16.13 -1.43 1.42
CA LEU A 277 17.21 -2.40 1.57
C LEU A 277 17.17 -3.11 2.92
N ILE A 278 16.79 -2.43 4.02
CA ILE A 278 16.62 -3.07 5.33
C ILE A 278 15.56 -4.17 5.25
N VAL A 279 14.41 -3.90 4.66
CA VAL A 279 13.34 -4.90 4.51
C VAL A 279 13.78 -6.02 3.57
N ALA A 280 14.33 -5.70 2.40
CA ALA A 280 14.83 -6.69 1.44
C ALA A 280 15.85 -7.65 2.07
N TYR A 281 16.82 -7.12 2.80
CA TYR A 281 17.90 -7.91 3.36
C TYR A 281 17.49 -8.68 4.61
N PHE A 282 16.96 -8.00 5.64
CA PHE A 282 16.69 -8.65 6.92
C PHE A 282 15.40 -9.47 6.91
N LEU A 283 14.33 -8.94 6.31
CA LEU A 283 13.01 -9.57 6.34
C LEU A 283 12.73 -10.45 5.12
N GLY A 284 13.44 -10.24 4.01
CA GLY A 284 13.39 -11.09 2.83
C GLY A 284 14.51 -12.12 2.79
N TYR A 285 15.74 -11.66 2.59
CA TYR A 285 16.89 -12.54 2.29
C TYR A 285 17.32 -13.40 3.49
N LEU A 286 17.62 -12.79 4.65
CA LEU A 286 18.08 -13.51 5.84
C LEU A 286 16.99 -14.43 6.44
N SER A 287 15.72 -14.03 6.32
CA SER A 287 14.58 -14.84 6.76
C SER A 287 14.30 -16.04 5.85
N LYS A 288 14.87 -16.06 4.64
CA LYS A 288 14.62 -17.04 3.59
C LYS A 288 13.15 -17.11 3.14
N LEU A 289 12.45 -15.98 3.18
CA LEU A 289 11.00 -15.93 2.95
C LEU A 289 10.56 -16.48 1.59
N HIS A 290 11.34 -16.23 0.53
CA HIS A 290 10.99 -16.60 -0.85
C HIS A 290 12.08 -17.42 -1.55
N THR A 291 12.73 -18.33 -0.83
CA THR A 291 13.84 -19.14 -1.39
C THR A 291 13.39 -20.43 -2.08
N VAL A 292 12.08 -20.66 -2.20
CA VAL A 292 11.51 -21.86 -2.82
C VAL A 292 10.48 -21.46 -3.88
N ASP A 293 10.31 -22.32 -4.87
CA ASP A 293 9.26 -22.15 -5.87
C ASP A 293 7.86 -22.36 -5.24
N PRO A 294 6.83 -21.64 -5.73
CA PRO A 294 6.84 -20.78 -6.93
C PRO A 294 7.38 -19.35 -6.69
N TYR A 295 7.63 -18.96 -5.44
CA TYR A 295 7.99 -17.58 -5.09
C TYR A 295 9.35 -17.14 -5.65
N LEU A 296 10.35 -18.03 -5.61
CA LEU A 296 11.69 -17.74 -6.11
C LEU A 296 11.64 -17.40 -7.61
N SER A 297 11.12 -18.32 -8.42
CA SER A 297 10.99 -18.10 -9.87
C SER A 297 10.16 -16.86 -10.20
N PHE A 298 9.06 -16.63 -9.47
CA PHE A 298 8.24 -15.43 -9.63
C PHE A 298 9.04 -14.14 -9.43
N ILE A 299 9.80 -14.03 -8.33
CA ILE A 299 10.59 -12.83 -8.02
C ILE A 299 11.69 -12.64 -9.04
N LEU A 300 12.38 -13.71 -9.46
CA LEU A 300 13.42 -13.62 -10.49
C LEU A 300 12.85 -13.14 -11.82
N THR A 301 11.68 -13.65 -12.24
CA THR A 301 10.97 -13.17 -13.44
C THR A 301 10.55 -11.71 -13.30
N LEU A 302 9.90 -11.33 -12.20
CA LEU A 302 9.49 -9.94 -11.93
C LEU A 302 10.68 -8.99 -12.01
N THR A 303 11.79 -9.35 -11.37
CA THR A 303 13.02 -8.55 -11.34
C THR A 303 13.60 -8.37 -12.74
N GLN A 304 13.56 -9.42 -13.56
CA GLN A 304 13.97 -9.34 -14.96
C GLN A 304 13.02 -8.45 -15.78
N GLU A 305 11.69 -8.51 -15.56
CA GLU A 305 10.73 -7.62 -16.25
C GLU A 305 11.04 -6.15 -15.99
N LYS A 306 11.43 -5.82 -14.77
CA LYS A 306 11.69 -4.44 -14.33
C LYS A 306 12.88 -3.78 -15.01
N VAL A 307 13.91 -4.54 -15.38
CA VAL A 307 15.11 -4.00 -16.05
C VAL A 307 15.12 -4.26 -17.55
N ALA A 308 14.23 -5.12 -18.06
CA ALA A 308 14.13 -5.45 -19.48
C ALA A 308 13.28 -4.46 -20.28
N LEU A 309 12.52 -3.57 -19.62
CA LEU A 309 11.71 -2.56 -20.28
C LEU A 309 12.60 -1.56 -21.03
N GLU A 310 12.15 -1.14 -22.22
CA GLU A 310 12.77 -0.04 -22.95
C GLU A 310 12.73 1.22 -22.09
N TRP A 311 13.81 2.01 -22.09
CA TRP A 311 13.96 3.22 -21.30
C TRP A 311 12.75 4.17 -21.43
N THR A 312 12.24 4.37 -22.64
CA THR A 312 11.07 5.22 -22.92
C THR A 312 9.79 4.63 -22.30
N ALA A 313 9.60 3.32 -22.40
CA ALA A 313 8.45 2.64 -21.80
C ALA A 313 8.50 2.71 -20.26
N GLN A 314 9.69 2.54 -19.68
CA GLN A 314 9.92 2.68 -18.25
C GLN A 314 9.56 4.09 -17.74
N LEU A 315 9.96 5.13 -18.49
CA LEU A 315 9.61 6.52 -18.20
C LEU A 315 8.09 6.73 -18.17
N TRP A 316 7.36 6.30 -19.21
CA TRP A 316 5.91 6.46 -19.27
C TRP A 316 5.17 5.67 -18.20
N ARG A 317 5.67 4.48 -17.83
CA ARG A 317 5.14 3.70 -16.70
C ARG A 317 5.34 4.42 -15.37
N GLY A 318 6.47 5.11 -15.17
CA GLY A 318 6.68 5.99 -14.02
C GLY A 318 5.71 7.17 -13.98
N ILE A 319 5.49 7.83 -15.13
CA ILE A 319 4.50 8.93 -15.23
C ILE A 319 3.11 8.46 -14.81
N GLY A 320 2.66 7.33 -15.38
CA GLY A 320 1.36 6.74 -15.04
C GLY A 320 1.27 6.32 -13.58
N CYS A 321 2.35 5.78 -13.01
CA CYS A 321 2.41 5.39 -11.61
C CYS A 321 2.16 6.59 -10.69
N ASN A 322 2.98 7.65 -10.81
CA ASN A 322 2.88 8.73 -9.85
C ASN A 322 1.66 9.63 -10.06
N ILE A 323 1.02 9.61 -11.25
CA ILE A 323 -0.32 10.17 -11.40
C ILE A 323 -1.29 9.49 -10.42
N LEU A 324 -1.30 8.16 -10.39
CA LEU A 324 -2.19 7.38 -9.53
C LEU A 324 -1.82 7.46 -8.04
N VAL A 325 -0.53 7.46 -7.70
CA VAL A 325 -0.07 7.69 -6.32
C VAL A 325 -0.50 9.08 -5.83
N CYS A 326 -0.34 10.11 -6.66
CA CYS A 326 -0.77 11.46 -6.30
C CYS A 326 -2.30 11.56 -6.18
N LEU A 327 -3.07 10.88 -7.03
CA LEU A 327 -4.53 10.77 -6.88
C LEU A 327 -4.92 10.07 -5.57
N ALA A 328 -4.22 9.02 -5.16
CA ALA A 328 -4.43 8.38 -3.86
C ALA A 328 -4.23 9.38 -2.71
N LEU A 329 -3.18 10.22 -2.77
CA LEU A 329 -2.92 11.25 -1.76
C LEU A 329 -3.96 12.39 -1.78
N ILE A 330 -4.44 12.78 -2.96
CA ILE A 330 -5.54 13.75 -3.11
C ILE A 330 -6.82 13.20 -2.48
N LEU A 331 -7.17 11.94 -2.75
CA LEU A 331 -8.35 11.29 -2.17
C LEU A 331 -8.22 11.18 -0.65
N ASN A 332 -7.02 10.83 -0.15
CA ASN A 332 -6.72 10.85 1.29
C ASN A 332 -6.89 12.25 1.92
N ALA A 333 -6.42 13.31 1.26
CA ALA A 333 -6.57 14.69 1.74
C ALA A 333 -8.00 15.23 1.57
N THR A 334 -8.79 14.61 0.69
CA THR A 334 -10.20 14.95 0.45
C THR A 334 -11.10 14.34 1.52
N ALA A 335 -10.85 13.10 1.93
CA ALA A 335 -11.63 12.42 2.95
C ALA A 335 -11.33 12.92 4.37
N ARG A 336 -12.34 12.91 5.26
CA ARG A 336 -12.19 13.29 6.67
C ARG A 336 -12.07 12.08 7.60
N ASP A 337 -12.84 11.02 7.35
CA ASP A 337 -12.78 9.78 8.13
C ASP A 337 -11.67 8.83 7.65
N PHE A 338 -11.23 7.95 8.54
CA PHE A 338 -10.12 7.03 8.26
C PHE A 338 -10.48 5.94 7.23
N GLY A 339 -11.71 5.43 7.24
CA GLY A 339 -12.14 4.37 6.32
C GLY A 339 -12.14 4.83 4.85
N SER A 340 -12.69 6.01 4.58
CA SER A 340 -12.67 6.64 3.26
C SER A 340 -11.26 6.97 2.79
N LYS A 341 -10.36 7.37 3.70
CA LYS A 341 -8.94 7.58 3.37
C LYS A 341 -8.27 6.29 2.91
N MET A 342 -8.47 5.19 3.64
CA MET A 342 -7.93 3.88 3.27
C MET A 342 -8.44 3.43 1.91
N LEU A 343 -9.76 3.47 1.68
CA LEU A 343 -10.37 3.06 0.41
C LEU A 343 -9.95 3.98 -0.75
N GLY A 344 -9.90 5.28 -0.51
CA GLY A 344 -9.45 6.27 -1.50
C GLY A 344 -8.00 6.07 -1.94
N MET A 345 -7.12 5.61 -1.04
CA MET A 345 -5.76 5.20 -1.41
C MET A 345 -5.70 3.82 -2.06
N TRP A 346 -6.58 2.90 -1.66
CA TRP A 346 -6.53 1.51 -2.13
C TRP A 346 -6.74 1.40 -3.65
N PHE A 347 -7.77 2.04 -4.20
CA PHE A 347 -8.13 1.87 -5.61
C PHE A 347 -7.05 2.38 -6.60
N PRO A 348 -6.50 3.59 -6.46
CA PRO A 348 -5.46 4.06 -7.40
C PRO A 348 -4.17 3.23 -7.29
N VAL A 349 -3.81 2.80 -6.08
CA VAL A 349 -2.62 1.95 -5.87
C VAL A 349 -2.82 0.57 -6.47
N PHE A 350 -3.98 -0.05 -6.23
CA PHE A 350 -4.37 -1.30 -6.88
C PHE A 350 -4.26 -1.19 -8.40
N ALA A 351 -4.81 -0.12 -8.98
CA ALA A 351 -4.82 0.09 -10.42
C ALA A 351 -3.41 0.14 -11.03
N PHE A 352 -2.48 0.92 -10.46
CA PHE A 352 -1.14 1.03 -11.06
C PHE A 352 -0.36 -0.29 -10.97
N VAL A 353 -0.55 -1.06 -9.90
CA VAL A 353 0.13 -2.36 -9.74
C VAL A 353 -0.41 -3.36 -10.76
N VAL A 354 -1.73 -3.46 -10.92
CA VAL A 354 -2.33 -4.39 -11.89
C VAL A 354 -1.95 -4.02 -13.33
N MET A 355 -1.88 -2.72 -13.64
CA MET A 355 -1.42 -2.23 -14.95
C MET A 355 0.09 -2.42 -15.19
N GLY A 356 0.86 -2.77 -14.15
CA GLY A 356 2.31 -2.95 -14.26
C GLY A 356 3.07 -1.63 -14.44
N TYR A 357 2.57 -0.54 -13.85
CA TYR A 357 3.31 0.71 -13.78
C TYR A 357 4.48 0.61 -12.79
N GLU A 358 5.47 1.46 -12.98
CA GLU A 358 6.77 1.38 -12.31
C GLU A 358 6.88 2.48 -11.28
N HIS A 359 7.33 2.14 -10.07
CA HIS A 359 7.35 3.06 -8.93
C HIS A 359 8.75 3.04 -8.34
N CYS A 360 9.49 4.15 -8.43
CA CYS A 360 10.92 4.15 -8.13
C CYS A 360 11.23 3.59 -6.72
N VAL A 361 10.41 3.91 -5.70
CA VAL A 361 10.62 3.44 -4.32
C VAL A 361 10.20 1.97 -4.12
N ALA A 362 9.28 1.45 -4.93
CA ALA A 362 8.95 0.02 -4.88
C ALA A 362 10.09 -0.79 -5.52
N ASP A 363 10.65 -0.26 -6.62
CA ASP A 363 11.74 -0.89 -7.35
C ASP A 363 13.06 -0.90 -6.56
N MET A 364 13.25 0.10 -5.69
CA MET A 364 14.29 0.12 -4.64
C MET A 364 14.26 -1.09 -3.70
N MET A 365 13.14 -1.81 -3.60
CA MET A 365 13.03 -3.06 -2.85
C MET A 365 13.03 -4.27 -3.79
N PHE A 366 12.15 -4.27 -4.79
CA PHE A 366 11.93 -5.43 -5.65
C PHE A 366 13.20 -5.85 -6.40
N VAL A 367 13.92 -4.90 -7.00
CA VAL A 367 15.10 -5.24 -7.81
C VAL A 367 16.26 -5.71 -6.94
N PRO A 368 16.68 -4.97 -5.87
CA PRO A 368 17.73 -5.46 -4.98
C PRO A 368 17.39 -6.78 -4.30
N TYR A 369 16.13 -7.02 -3.94
CA TYR A 369 15.73 -8.29 -3.34
C TYR A 369 15.87 -9.45 -4.34
N GLY A 370 15.44 -9.28 -5.60
CA GLY A 370 15.68 -10.27 -6.66
C GLY A 370 17.16 -10.52 -6.91
N MET A 371 18.00 -9.48 -6.89
CA MET A 371 19.46 -9.61 -6.99
C MET A 371 20.04 -10.44 -5.84
N MET A 372 19.58 -10.23 -4.60
CA MET A 372 19.99 -11.04 -3.44
C MET A 372 19.59 -12.51 -3.59
N LEU A 373 18.46 -12.80 -4.24
CA LEU A 373 17.98 -14.16 -4.53
C LEU A 373 18.64 -14.80 -5.77
N GLY A 374 19.53 -14.09 -6.48
CA GLY A 374 20.33 -14.63 -7.57
C GLY A 374 19.95 -14.13 -8.97
N ALA A 375 19.14 -13.08 -9.11
CA ALA A 375 18.90 -12.44 -10.41
C ALA A 375 20.22 -11.90 -10.98
N LYS A 376 20.52 -12.25 -12.23
CA LYS A 376 21.75 -11.85 -12.94
C LYS A 376 21.61 -10.43 -13.52
N ILE A 377 21.43 -9.47 -12.64
CA ILE A 377 21.27 -8.04 -12.98
C ILE A 377 22.39 -7.28 -12.29
N THR A 378 23.09 -6.44 -13.05
CA THR A 378 24.12 -5.57 -12.49
C THR A 378 23.49 -4.36 -11.81
N VAL A 379 24.20 -3.78 -10.83
CA VAL A 379 23.78 -2.51 -10.22
C VAL A 379 23.64 -1.41 -11.28
N GLY A 380 24.50 -1.40 -12.30
CA GLY A 380 24.43 -0.45 -13.42
C GLY A 380 23.14 -0.58 -14.22
N GLU A 381 22.71 -1.79 -14.55
CA GLU A 381 21.43 -2.05 -15.23
C GLU A 381 20.23 -1.62 -14.38
N PHE A 382 20.22 -1.96 -13.09
CA PHE A 382 19.17 -1.50 -12.18
C PHE A 382 19.08 0.03 -12.17
N LEU A 383 20.20 0.73 -12.00
CA LEU A 383 20.20 2.19 -11.92
C LEU A 383 19.78 2.84 -13.25
N TRP A 384 20.36 2.40 -14.37
CA TRP A 384 20.18 3.06 -15.67
C TRP A 384 18.88 2.67 -16.38
N ASN A 385 18.52 1.39 -16.38
CA ASN A 385 17.36 0.89 -17.13
C ASN A 385 16.06 0.99 -16.33
N ASN A 386 16.12 0.98 -15.00
CA ASN A 386 14.92 0.99 -14.15
C ASN A 386 14.82 2.25 -13.29
N LEU A 387 15.78 2.50 -12.38
CA LEU A 387 15.61 3.49 -11.32
C LEU A 387 15.62 4.94 -11.84
N VAL A 388 16.54 5.29 -12.75
CA VAL A 388 16.60 6.64 -13.35
C VAL A 388 15.32 6.97 -14.15
N PRO A 389 14.92 6.18 -15.17
CA PRO A 389 13.72 6.49 -15.94
C PRO A 389 12.43 6.46 -15.10
N SER A 390 12.27 5.52 -14.16
CA SER A 390 11.10 5.50 -13.26
C SER A 390 11.05 6.73 -12.36
N THR A 391 12.19 7.16 -11.78
CA THR A 391 12.26 8.36 -10.93
C THR A 391 11.92 9.63 -11.72
N LEU A 392 12.44 9.76 -12.95
CA LEU A 392 12.09 10.89 -13.82
C LEU A 392 10.60 10.86 -14.17
N GLY A 393 10.05 9.67 -14.45
CA GLY A 393 8.63 9.49 -14.71
C GLY A 393 7.78 9.89 -13.52
N ASP A 394 8.16 9.46 -12.32
CA ASP A 394 7.46 9.80 -11.08
C ASP A 394 7.48 11.32 -10.83
N ILE A 395 8.61 12.00 -11.04
CA ILE A 395 8.71 13.47 -10.93
C ILE A 395 7.75 14.15 -11.92
N LEU A 396 7.73 13.71 -13.18
CA LEU A 396 6.87 14.29 -14.22
C LEU A 396 5.39 14.03 -13.96
N GLY A 397 5.02 12.80 -13.58
CA GLY A 397 3.64 12.40 -13.33
C GLY A 397 3.03 13.12 -12.13
N GLY A 398 3.65 13.00 -10.97
CA GLY A 398 3.13 13.61 -9.74
C GLY A 398 3.35 15.12 -9.67
N GLY A 399 4.50 15.57 -10.14
CA GLY A 399 4.94 16.94 -9.95
C GLY A 399 4.50 17.91 -11.04
N LEU A 400 4.59 17.52 -12.30
CA LEU A 400 4.27 18.43 -13.40
C LEU A 400 2.82 18.31 -13.87
N LEU A 401 2.24 17.13 -13.87
CA LEU A 401 0.87 16.96 -14.35
C LEU A 401 -0.14 17.20 -13.22
N VAL A 402 -0.08 16.42 -12.15
CA VAL A 402 -1.12 16.47 -11.11
C VAL A 402 -1.05 17.77 -10.29
N ALA A 403 0.11 18.09 -9.71
CA ALA A 403 0.25 19.28 -8.86
C ALA A 403 -0.02 20.59 -9.63
N LEU A 404 0.47 20.71 -10.87
CA LEU A 404 0.29 21.90 -11.69
C LEU A 404 -1.18 22.10 -12.07
N ILE A 405 -1.88 21.06 -12.53
CA ILE A 405 -3.29 21.15 -12.90
C ILE A 405 -4.13 21.51 -11.67
N MET A 406 -3.90 20.85 -10.53
CA MET A 406 -4.61 21.17 -9.29
C MET A 406 -4.40 22.62 -8.87
N TRP A 407 -3.17 23.12 -8.95
CA TRP A 407 -2.85 24.51 -8.62
C TRP A 407 -3.49 25.50 -9.61
N LEU A 408 -3.36 25.27 -10.92
CA LEU A 408 -3.92 26.16 -11.96
C LEU A 408 -5.44 26.32 -11.84
N LEU A 409 -6.16 25.24 -11.51
CA LEU A 409 -7.61 25.24 -11.39
C LEU A 409 -8.13 25.87 -10.08
N ASN A 410 -7.30 25.90 -9.02
CA ASN A 410 -7.72 26.31 -7.69
C ASN A 410 -6.95 27.52 -7.14
N ARG A 411 -6.07 28.14 -7.94
CA ARG A 411 -5.47 29.44 -7.61
C ARG A 411 -6.59 30.50 -7.64
N LYS A 412 -6.99 30.97 -6.47
CA LYS A 412 -7.84 32.16 -6.31
C LYS A 412 -7.08 33.18 -5.50
#